data_AF-A0A6V8CQ26-F1
#
_entry.id   AF-A0A6V8CQ26-F1
#
_cell.length_a   1.000
_cell.length_b   1.000
_cell.length_c   1.000
_cell.angle_alpha   90.00
_cell.angle_beta   90.00
_cell.angle_gamma   90.00
#
_symmetry.space_group_name_H-M   'P 1'
#
loop_
_entity.id
_entity.type
_entity.pdbx_description
1 polymer ?
#
loop_
_entity_poly.entity_id
_entity_poly.type
_entity_poly.pdbx_seq_one_letter_code
_entity_poly.pdbx_strand_id
1 'polypeptide(L)'
;MPVLNIAMVGSDELARELAKPTDQRDVHTYVHKESVDGQARILSLIRPAKYPERLRPLLNALSAARAGLIEVNAIDATLGEALVAFSSAGIEHGVAVIAPPQGEWIDEEMVRTLFKQAGLSGWTFEQADGIELRNAFFTIMDNVAELLASIEEQPLVVPIDQHFNVKGIGLVAIGYVQSGVVSVHDEVAMLPHGGTGSVKS
;
A
#
# COMPACT_ATOMS: atom_id res chain seq x y z
N MET A 1 -2.88 -3.69 16.91
CA MET A 1 -1.78 -2.75 16.56
C MET A 1 -2.14 -2.20 15.19
N PRO A 2 -2.52 -0.92 15.05
CA PRO A 2 -3.02 -0.43 13.77
C PRO A 2 -1.90 -0.42 12.72
N VAL A 3 -2.21 -0.99 11.56
CA VAL A 3 -1.36 -0.99 10.38
C VAL A 3 -2.16 -0.37 9.24
N LEU A 4 -1.61 0.67 8.61
CA LEU A 4 -2.16 1.23 7.39
C LEU A 4 -1.32 0.76 6.20
N ASN A 5 -1.89 -0.12 5.39
CA ASN A 5 -1.31 -0.52 4.12
C ASN A 5 -1.60 0.56 3.07
N ILE A 6 -0.55 1.09 2.44
CA ILE A 6 -0.60 2.20 1.48
C ILE A 6 -0.07 1.69 0.14
N ALA A 7 -0.93 1.59 -0.87
CA ALA A 7 -0.45 1.32 -2.23
C ALA A 7 0.19 2.61 -2.79
N MET A 8 1.40 2.50 -3.33
CA MET A 8 2.16 3.65 -3.81
C MET A 8 2.52 3.51 -5.28
N VAL A 9 2.16 4.48 -6.12
CA VAL A 9 2.75 4.67 -7.44
C VAL A 9 3.66 5.90 -7.37
N GLY A 10 4.96 5.70 -7.51
CA GLY A 10 5.95 6.76 -7.41
C GLY A 10 7.39 6.25 -7.36
N SER A 11 8.32 7.14 -7.09
CA SER A 11 9.75 6.92 -7.03
C SER A 11 10.18 6.08 -5.81
N ASP A 12 11.37 5.46 -5.89
CA ASP A 12 11.98 4.78 -4.73
C ASP A 12 12.47 5.81 -3.70
N GLU A 13 12.88 6.98 -4.20
CA GLU A 13 13.35 8.14 -3.45
C GLU A 13 12.28 8.65 -2.49
N LEU A 14 11.07 8.94 -2.99
CA LEU A 14 9.95 9.37 -2.15
C LEU A 14 9.60 8.28 -1.12
N ALA A 15 9.51 7.01 -1.54
CA ALA A 15 9.20 5.90 -0.64
C ALA A 15 10.16 5.81 0.56
N ARG A 16 11.46 6.02 0.31
CA ARG A 16 12.52 6.02 1.34
C ARG A 16 12.45 7.21 2.28
N GLU A 17 11.91 8.33 1.82
CA GLU A 17 11.73 9.53 2.63
C GLU A 17 10.65 9.32 3.70
N LEU A 18 9.58 8.58 3.35
CA LEU A 18 8.52 8.23 4.28
C LEU A 18 8.93 7.08 5.22
N ALA A 19 9.55 6.02 4.68
CA ALA A 19 9.66 4.74 5.36
C ALA A 19 10.93 3.94 5.00
N LYS A 20 11.33 3.02 5.87
CA LYS A 20 12.54 2.20 5.65
C LYS A 20 12.22 1.00 4.76
N PRO A 21 13.03 0.69 3.72
CA PRO A 21 12.81 -0.50 2.91
C PRO A 21 12.97 -1.77 3.76
N THR A 22 12.08 -2.74 3.56
CA THR A 22 12.11 -4.03 4.28
C THR A 22 12.15 -5.23 3.35
N ASP A 23 11.51 -5.12 2.18
CA ASP A 23 11.49 -6.18 1.17
C ASP A 23 11.44 -5.58 -0.24
N GLN A 24 12.12 -6.19 -1.21
CA GLN A 24 12.18 -5.71 -2.59
C GLN A 24 12.11 -6.88 -3.56
N ARG A 25 10.89 -7.28 -3.93
CA ARG A 25 10.64 -8.40 -4.85
C ARG A 25 9.64 -8.02 -5.94
N ASP A 26 8.48 -8.66 -6.01
CA ASP A 26 7.44 -8.27 -6.98
C ASP A 26 6.79 -6.93 -6.59
N VAL A 27 6.68 -6.68 -5.29
CA VAL A 27 6.42 -5.37 -4.72
C VAL A 27 7.59 -4.98 -3.82
N HIS A 28 7.82 -3.68 -3.66
CA HIS A 28 8.79 -3.13 -2.74
C HIS A 28 8.03 -2.61 -1.51
N THR A 29 8.41 -3.12 -0.34
CA THR A 29 7.78 -2.77 0.94
C THR A 29 8.68 -1.80 1.70
N TYR A 30 8.05 -0.76 2.25
CA TYR A 30 8.70 0.20 3.13
C TYR A 30 7.87 0.35 4.39
N VAL A 31 8.51 0.30 5.55
CA VAL A 31 7.83 0.33 6.85
C VAL A 31 8.32 1.50 7.68
N HIS A 32 7.37 2.32 8.14
CA HIS A 32 7.59 3.30 9.19
C HIS A 32 6.81 2.85 10.44
N LYS A 33 7.50 2.83 11.58
CA LYS A 33 6.90 2.48 12.87
C LYS A 33 7.05 3.67 13.81
N GLU A 34 5.94 4.08 14.40
CA GLU A 34 5.90 5.11 15.43
C GLU A 34 5.23 4.53 16.68
N SER A 35 5.69 4.95 17.86
CA SER A 35 5.04 4.62 19.13
C SER A 35 4.48 5.90 19.74
N VAL A 36 3.17 5.93 19.98
CA VAL A 36 2.49 7.04 20.66
C VAL A 36 1.77 6.48 21.88
N ASP A 37 2.01 7.06 23.05
CA ASP A 37 1.43 6.61 24.33
C ASP A 37 1.63 5.11 24.63
N GLY A 38 2.76 4.57 24.20
CA GLY A 38 3.10 3.15 24.37
C GLY A 38 2.40 2.20 23.38
N GLN A 39 1.58 2.71 22.47
CA GLN A 39 0.97 1.94 21.39
C GLN A 39 1.73 2.16 20.07
N ALA A 40 2.14 1.07 19.44
CA ALA A 40 2.77 1.12 18.13
C ALA A 40 1.72 1.30 17.02
N ARG A 41 2.02 2.17 16.06
CA ARG A 41 1.28 2.34 14.80
C ARG A 41 2.25 2.18 13.63
N ILE A 42 1.79 1.56 12.53
CA ILE A 42 2.64 1.20 11.41
C ILE A 42 2.07 1.75 10.10
N LEU A 43 2.91 2.44 9.33
CA LEU A 43 2.68 2.73 7.91
C LEU A 43 3.45 1.71 7.08
N SER A 44 2.75 0.99 6.22
CA SER A 44 3.31 -0.04 5.33
C SER A 44 3.06 0.35 3.88
N LEU A 45 4.07 0.91 3.22
CA LEU A 45 3.99 1.28 1.82
C LEU A 45 4.28 0.06 0.94
N ILE A 46 3.44 -0.14 -0.07
CA ILE A 46 3.53 -1.23 -1.04
C ILE A 46 3.66 -0.60 -2.42
N ARG A 47 4.89 -0.54 -2.94
CA ARG A 47 5.20 0.04 -4.24
C ARG A 47 5.37 -1.06 -5.30
N PRO A 48 4.64 -1.04 -6.43
CA PRO A 48 4.74 -2.08 -7.44
C PRO A 48 6.09 -2.01 -8.17
N ALA A 49 6.79 -3.15 -8.27
CA ALA A 49 8.04 -3.19 -9.01
C ALA A 49 7.78 -3.20 -10.52
N LYS A 50 8.47 -2.32 -11.27
CA LYS A 50 8.38 -2.22 -12.74
C LYS A 50 6.96 -1.92 -13.23
N TYR A 51 6.22 -1.07 -12.53
CA TYR A 51 5.04 -0.42 -13.10
C TYR A 51 5.52 0.84 -13.85
N PRO A 52 5.03 1.13 -15.07
CA PRO A 52 3.87 0.53 -15.76
C PRO A 52 4.14 -0.75 -16.59
N GLU A 53 5.37 -1.24 -16.68
CA GLU A 53 5.69 -2.39 -17.55
C GLU A 53 5.04 -3.71 -17.10
N ARG A 54 4.73 -3.84 -15.80
CA ARG A 54 4.08 -4.99 -15.19
C ARG A 54 2.88 -4.54 -14.36
N LEU A 55 1.70 -4.94 -14.80
CA LEU A 55 0.45 -4.65 -14.10
C LEU A 55 0.25 -5.49 -12.82
N ARG A 56 0.70 -6.76 -12.80
CA ARG A 56 0.46 -7.68 -11.66
C ARG A 56 0.94 -7.11 -10.31
N PRO A 57 2.16 -6.57 -10.18
CA PRO A 57 2.59 -5.87 -8.97
C PRO A 57 1.65 -4.78 -8.46
N LEU A 58 1.08 -3.97 -9.36
CA LEU A 58 0.13 -2.92 -8.99
C LEU A 58 -1.14 -3.54 -8.41
N LEU A 59 -1.69 -4.57 -9.06
CA LEU A 59 -2.89 -5.27 -8.57
C LEU A 59 -2.66 -5.88 -7.17
N ASN A 60 -1.48 -6.45 -6.94
CA ASN A 60 -1.11 -6.98 -5.62
C ASN A 60 -1.09 -5.87 -4.56
N ALA A 61 -0.45 -4.73 -4.85
CA ALA A 61 -0.41 -3.59 -3.95
C ALA A 61 -1.82 -3.06 -3.61
N LEU A 62 -2.67 -2.91 -4.62
CA LEU A 62 -4.04 -2.40 -4.45
C LEU A 62 -4.91 -3.35 -3.63
N SER A 63 -4.74 -4.67 -3.77
CA SER A 63 -5.56 -5.67 -3.07
C SER A 63 -5.45 -5.60 -1.53
N ALA A 64 -4.29 -5.20 -1.02
CA ALA A 64 -4.01 -5.11 0.40
C ALA A 64 -4.18 -3.70 0.99
N ALA A 65 -4.18 -2.67 0.14
CA ALA A 65 -4.15 -1.28 0.57
C ALA A 65 -5.49 -0.77 1.11
N ARG A 66 -5.41 0.21 2.01
CA ARG A 66 -6.54 1.00 2.53
C ARG A 66 -6.37 2.50 2.32
N ALA A 67 -5.18 2.91 1.90
CA ALA A 67 -4.90 4.25 1.44
C ALA A 67 -4.00 4.21 0.19
N GLY A 68 -3.92 5.32 -0.53
CA GLY A 68 -3.07 5.46 -1.70
C GLY A 68 -2.05 6.59 -1.61
N LEU A 69 -0.93 6.42 -2.32
CA LEU A 69 0.06 7.46 -2.58
C LEU A 69 0.34 7.50 -4.09
N ILE A 70 0.16 8.65 -4.72
CA ILE A 70 0.52 8.84 -6.13
C ILE A 70 1.48 10.02 -6.24
N GLU A 71 2.70 9.75 -6.68
CA GLU A 71 3.63 10.78 -7.14
C GLU A 71 3.36 11.07 -8.61
N VAL A 72 2.96 12.31 -8.89
CA VAL A 72 2.58 12.78 -10.21
C VAL A 72 3.78 13.49 -10.85
N ASN A 73 4.50 12.76 -11.69
CA ASN A 73 5.64 13.30 -12.44
C ASN A 73 5.24 13.83 -13.83
N ALA A 74 4.10 13.40 -14.38
CA ALA A 74 3.57 13.90 -15.66
C ALA A 74 2.05 13.65 -15.75
N ILE A 75 1.37 14.36 -16.65
CA ILE A 75 -0.02 14.06 -17.04
C ILE A 75 0.03 13.19 -18.30
N ASP A 76 0.02 11.88 -18.11
CA ASP A 76 0.18 10.90 -19.18
C ASP A 76 -0.76 9.69 -19.02
N ALA A 77 -0.59 8.68 -19.88
CA ALA A 77 -1.36 7.45 -19.80
C ALA A 77 -1.09 6.68 -18.49
N THR A 78 0.14 6.72 -17.97
CA THR A 78 0.53 6.05 -16.72
C THR A 78 -0.22 6.61 -15.52
N LEU A 79 -0.33 7.94 -15.43
CA LEU A 79 -1.15 8.61 -14.42
C LEU A 79 -2.61 8.22 -14.58
N GLY A 80 -3.15 8.28 -15.80
CA GLY A 80 -4.53 7.88 -16.08
C GLY A 80 -4.85 6.45 -15.64
N GLU A 81 -3.98 5.49 -15.95
CA GLU A 81 -4.08 4.10 -15.51
C GLU A 81 -4.04 3.96 -14.00
N ALA A 82 -3.13 4.68 -13.33
CA ALA A 82 -3.05 4.68 -11.87
C ALA A 82 -4.36 5.18 -11.26
N LEU A 83 -4.88 6.34 -11.70
CA LEU A 83 -6.12 6.92 -11.18
C LEU A 83 -7.31 5.95 -11.32
N VAL A 84 -7.47 5.33 -12.50
CA VAL A 84 -8.53 4.33 -12.74
C VAL A 84 -8.33 3.12 -11.84
N ALA A 85 -7.11 2.64 -11.67
CA ALA A 85 -6.80 1.48 -10.85
C ALA A 85 -7.09 1.73 -9.35
N PHE A 86 -6.68 2.88 -8.81
CA PHE A 86 -6.98 3.26 -7.42
C PHE A 86 -8.48 3.45 -7.17
N SER A 87 -9.18 4.09 -8.11
CA SER A 87 -10.63 4.26 -8.05
C SER A 87 -11.36 2.92 -8.09
N SER A 88 -10.97 2.05 -9.03
CA SER A 88 -11.57 0.71 -9.19
C SER A 88 -11.29 -0.21 -7.99
N ALA A 89 -10.18 0.01 -7.28
CA ALA A 89 -9.83 -0.71 -6.05
C ALA A 89 -10.61 -0.20 -4.83
N GLY A 90 -11.40 0.88 -4.95
CA GLY A 90 -12.15 1.46 -3.83
C GLY A 90 -11.27 2.20 -2.82
N ILE A 91 -10.11 2.72 -3.24
CA ILE A 91 -9.20 3.45 -2.35
C ILE A 91 -9.66 4.91 -2.28
N GLU A 92 -10.54 5.18 -1.32
CA GLU A 92 -11.19 6.50 -1.15
C GLU A 92 -10.27 7.55 -0.51
N HIS A 93 -9.30 7.13 0.30
CA HIS A 93 -8.36 8.00 1.00
C HIS A 93 -6.95 7.86 0.42
N GLY A 94 -6.26 8.98 0.23
CA GLY A 94 -4.89 8.96 -0.24
C GLY A 94 -4.28 10.34 -0.35
N VAL A 95 -3.01 10.35 -0.73
CA VAL A 95 -2.20 11.56 -0.90
C VAL A 95 -1.62 11.56 -2.31
N ALA A 96 -1.71 12.70 -2.98
CA ALA A 96 -1.02 12.98 -4.23
C ALA A 96 0.12 13.96 -4.00
N VAL A 97 1.27 13.71 -4.63
CA VAL A 97 2.44 14.60 -4.59
C VAL A 97 2.74 15.01 -6.02
N ILE A 98 2.67 16.30 -6.34
CA ILE A 98 2.98 16.81 -7.68
C ILE A 98 4.47 17.13 -7.74
N ALA A 99 5.22 16.31 -8.47
CA ALA A 99 6.68 16.35 -8.51
C ALA A 99 7.19 16.25 -9.97
N PRO A 100 7.07 17.33 -10.78
CA PRO A 100 7.58 17.31 -12.14
C PRO A 100 9.09 17.08 -12.17
N PRO A 101 9.63 16.38 -13.20
CA PRO A 101 11.06 16.32 -13.44
C PRO A 101 11.69 17.71 -13.54
N GLN A 102 12.98 17.80 -13.25
CA GLN A 102 13.69 19.07 -13.22
C GLN A 102 13.56 19.82 -14.56
N GLY A 103 13.02 21.05 -14.50
CA GLY A 103 12.82 21.90 -15.67
C GLY A 103 11.50 21.66 -16.41
N GLU A 104 10.69 20.72 -15.95
CA GLU A 104 9.32 20.50 -16.43
C GLU A 104 8.30 21.18 -15.51
N TRP A 105 7.06 21.26 -15.99
CA TRP A 105 5.94 21.84 -15.26
C TRP A 105 4.70 20.99 -15.45
N ILE A 106 3.90 20.90 -14.40
CA ILE A 106 2.62 20.19 -14.39
C ILE A 106 1.54 21.19 -13.97
N ASP A 107 0.43 21.18 -14.70
CA ASP A 107 -0.76 21.93 -14.33
C ASP A 107 -1.45 21.29 -13.13
N GLU A 108 -1.28 21.89 -11.94
CA GLU A 108 -1.89 21.37 -10.71
C GLU A 108 -3.41 21.37 -10.74
N GLU A 109 -4.04 22.35 -11.39
CA GLU A 109 -5.51 22.42 -11.50
C GLU A 109 -6.04 21.27 -12.37
N MET A 110 -5.31 20.97 -13.45
CA MET A 110 -5.62 19.82 -14.29
C MET A 110 -5.46 18.50 -13.53
N VAL A 111 -4.38 18.31 -12.76
CA VAL A 111 -4.21 17.11 -11.94
C VAL A 111 -5.34 16.96 -10.94
N ARG A 112 -5.69 18.01 -10.19
CA ARG A 112 -6.81 18.00 -9.24
C ARG A 112 -8.14 17.65 -9.92
N THR A 113 -8.35 18.16 -11.12
CA THR A 113 -9.54 17.84 -11.94
C THR A 113 -9.57 16.37 -12.32
N LEU A 114 -8.44 15.78 -12.72
CA LEU A 114 -8.35 14.35 -13.06
C LEU A 114 -8.65 13.44 -11.87
N PHE A 115 -8.10 13.73 -10.68
CA PHE A 115 -8.43 13.00 -9.45
C PHE A 115 -9.92 13.05 -9.15
N LYS A 116 -10.53 14.25 -9.26
CA LYS A 116 -11.98 14.42 -9.06
C LYS A 116 -12.79 13.62 -10.07
N GLN A 117 -12.41 13.64 -11.35
CA GLN A 117 -13.09 12.89 -12.42
C GLN A 117 -12.95 11.38 -12.25
N ALA A 118 -11.83 10.91 -11.71
CA ALA A 118 -11.62 9.51 -11.36
C ALA A 118 -12.40 9.06 -10.11
N GLY A 119 -13.10 9.96 -9.41
CA GLY A 119 -13.83 9.64 -8.17
C GLY A 119 -12.93 9.63 -6.91
N LEU A 120 -11.70 10.16 -7.00
CA LEU A 120 -10.74 10.22 -5.91
C LEU A 120 -10.82 11.56 -5.16
N SER A 121 -12.03 12.09 -4.94
CA SER A 121 -12.24 13.41 -4.33
C SER A 121 -11.82 13.50 -2.85
N GLY A 122 -11.66 12.36 -2.17
CA GLY A 122 -11.19 12.28 -0.79
C GLY A 122 -9.67 12.37 -0.64
N TRP A 123 -8.93 12.49 -1.75
CA TRP A 123 -7.46 12.56 -1.74
C TRP A 123 -6.96 13.98 -1.48
N THR A 124 -5.90 14.10 -0.68
CA THR A 124 -5.21 15.38 -0.43
C THR A 124 -3.98 15.54 -1.32
N PHE A 125 -3.47 16.76 -1.39
CA PHE A 125 -2.29 17.10 -2.18
C PHE A 125 -1.26 17.72 -1.25
N GLU A 126 -0.13 17.05 -1.07
CA GLU A 126 0.90 17.41 -0.11
C GLU A 126 2.25 17.62 -0.84
N GLN A 127 3.21 18.23 -0.15
CA GLN A 127 4.58 18.33 -0.67
C GLN A 127 5.32 17.00 -0.55
N ALA A 128 6.37 16.86 -1.35
CA ALA A 128 7.33 15.76 -1.23
C ALA A 128 8.21 15.96 0.02
N ASP A 129 7.60 15.88 1.21
CA ASP A 129 8.29 15.95 2.50
C ASP A 129 7.90 14.74 3.35
N GLY A 130 8.90 13.96 3.77
CA GLY A 130 8.66 12.73 4.53
C GLY A 130 7.92 12.93 5.86
N ILE A 131 8.05 14.09 6.53
CA ILE A 131 7.33 14.37 7.78
C ILE A 131 5.87 14.73 7.47
N GLU A 132 5.63 15.64 6.53
CA GLU A 132 4.27 16.04 6.14
C GLU A 132 3.46 14.85 5.65
N LEU A 133 4.06 14.01 4.80
CA LEU A 133 3.38 12.83 4.27
C LEU A 133 3.08 11.79 5.36
N ARG A 134 4.00 11.55 6.30
CA ARG A 134 3.72 10.68 7.45
C ARG A 134 2.56 11.19 8.28
N ASN A 135 2.53 12.50 8.57
CA ASN A 135 1.44 13.11 9.33
C ASN A 135 0.09 12.99 8.58
N ALA A 136 0.08 13.17 7.26
CA ALA A 136 -1.10 12.98 6.44
C ALA A 136 -1.60 11.52 6.51
N PHE A 137 -0.70 10.53 6.39
CA PHE A 137 -1.08 9.12 6.50
C PHE A 137 -1.52 8.69 7.89
N PHE A 138 -0.94 9.23 8.96
CA PHE A 138 -1.45 8.99 10.31
C PHE A 138 -2.81 9.62 10.53
N THR A 139 -3.06 10.81 9.98
CA THR A 139 -4.40 11.42 9.98
C THR A 139 -5.41 10.52 9.24
N ILE A 140 -5.03 9.97 8.09
CA ILE A 140 -5.86 8.98 7.38
C ILE A 140 -6.10 7.76 8.27
N MET A 141 -5.06 7.18 8.89
CA MET A 141 -5.18 6.02 9.78
C MET A 141 -6.19 6.28 10.91
N ASP A 142 -6.13 7.44 11.55
CA ASP A 142 -7.04 7.82 12.62
C ASP A 142 -8.48 7.97 12.09
N ASN A 143 -8.67 8.56 10.90
CA ASN A 143 -9.98 8.69 10.24
C ASN A 143 -10.61 7.32 9.87
N VAL A 144 -9.78 6.34 9.51
CA VAL A 144 -10.24 4.99 9.14
C VAL A 144 -10.10 3.96 10.26
N ALA A 145 -9.84 4.39 11.49
CA ALA A 145 -9.53 3.48 12.60
C ALA A 145 -10.64 2.44 12.87
N GLU A 146 -11.91 2.86 12.82
CA GLU A 146 -13.05 1.95 12.99
C GLU A 146 -13.14 0.92 11.86
N LEU A 147 -12.86 1.34 10.62
CA LEU A 147 -12.80 0.43 9.47
C LEU A 147 -11.67 -0.59 9.64
N LEU A 148 -10.47 -0.14 10.02
CA LEU A 148 -9.32 -1.03 10.25
C LEU A 148 -9.63 -2.05 11.36
N ALA A 149 -10.24 -1.62 12.46
CA ALA A 149 -10.68 -2.52 13.52
C ALA A 149 -11.71 -3.55 13.02
N SER A 150 -12.69 -3.12 12.23
CA SER A 150 -13.70 -4.04 11.67
C SER A 150 -13.11 -5.08 10.70
N ILE A 151 -12.03 -4.72 10.00
CA ILE A 151 -11.32 -5.62 9.08
C ILE A 151 -10.44 -6.61 9.85
N GLU A 152 -9.88 -6.21 10.99
CA GLU A 152 -9.14 -7.09 11.90
C GLU A 152 -10.04 -8.19 12.49
N GLU A 153 -11.34 -7.92 12.66
CA GLU A 153 -12.32 -8.89 13.17
C GLU A 153 -12.86 -9.88 12.11
N GLN A 154 -12.58 -9.63 10.82
CA GLN A 154 -13.03 -10.51 9.73
C GLN A 154 -12.21 -11.82 9.66
N PRO A 155 -12.70 -12.85 8.96
CA PRO A 155 -11.92 -14.05 8.70
C PRO A 155 -10.56 -13.74 8.05
N LEU A 156 -9.54 -14.51 8.43
CA LEU A 156 -8.19 -14.34 7.90
C LEU A 156 -8.16 -14.53 6.38
N VAL A 157 -7.66 -13.50 5.68
CA VAL A 157 -7.34 -13.58 4.25
C VAL A 157 -5.94 -13.02 4.03
N VAL A 158 -5.05 -13.86 3.50
CA VAL A 158 -3.69 -13.49 3.11
C VAL A 158 -3.48 -13.88 1.65
N PRO A 159 -3.65 -12.94 0.70
CA PRO A 159 -3.27 -13.19 -0.69
C PRO A 159 -1.76 -13.45 -0.77
N ILE A 160 -1.39 -14.62 -1.30
CA ILE A 160 0.01 -15.00 -1.46
C ILE A 160 0.53 -14.47 -2.79
N ASP A 161 1.48 -13.54 -2.73
CA ASP A 161 2.15 -13.03 -3.92
C ASP A 161 3.37 -13.87 -4.31
N GLN A 162 4.01 -14.53 -3.33
CA GLN A 162 5.21 -15.34 -3.54
C GLN A 162 5.25 -16.56 -2.62
N HIS A 163 5.85 -17.63 -3.11
CA HIS A 163 6.16 -18.79 -2.29
C HIS A 163 7.43 -19.48 -2.78
N PHE A 164 8.16 -20.10 -1.86
CA PHE A 164 9.36 -20.88 -2.16
C PHE A 164 9.69 -21.84 -1.01
N ASN A 165 10.49 -22.87 -1.28
CA ASN A 165 10.96 -23.80 -0.27
C ASN A 165 12.34 -23.39 0.26
N VAL A 166 12.49 -23.37 1.59
CA VAL A 166 13.76 -23.14 2.27
C VAL A 166 14.21 -24.44 2.95
N LYS A 167 15.44 -24.87 2.67
CA LYS A 167 16.01 -26.10 3.23
C LYS A 167 16.04 -26.02 4.76
N GLY A 168 15.38 -26.97 5.42
CA GLY A 168 15.31 -27.06 6.88
C GLY A 168 14.18 -26.26 7.54
N ILE A 169 13.49 -25.37 6.81
CA ILE A 169 12.32 -24.62 7.29
C ILE A 169 11.03 -25.16 6.64
N GLY A 170 11.07 -25.44 5.33
CA GLY A 170 9.92 -25.86 4.55
C GLY A 170 9.40 -24.77 3.62
N LEU A 171 8.11 -24.80 3.32
CA LEU A 171 7.45 -23.82 2.48
C LEU A 171 7.36 -22.47 3.20
N VAL A 172 7.84 -21.42 2.55
CA VAL A 172 7.64 -20.02 2.95
C VAL A 172 6.70 -19.40 1.94
N ALA A 173 5.62 -18.79 2.43
CA ALA A 173 4.67 -18.03 1.65
C ALA A 173 4.69 -16.57 2.12
N ILE A 174 4.58 -15.64 1.18
CA ILE A 174 4.70 -14.21 1.41
C ILE A 174 3.49 -13.53 0.79
N GLY A 175 2.94 -12.60 1.55
CA GLY A 175 1.74 -11.87 1.22
C GLY A 175 1.44 -10.83 2.28
N TYR A 176 0.33 -10.12 2.09
CA TYR A 176 -0.15 -9.11 3.01
C TYR A 176 -1.45 -9.58 3.65
N VAL A 177 -1.62 -9.33 4.94
CA VAL A 177 -2.90 -9.58 5.60
C VAL A 177 -3.91 -8.57 5.08
N GLN A 178 -4.93 -9.07 4.38
CA GLN A 178 -6.02 -8.26 3.85
C GLN A 178 -7.15 -8.10 4.89
N SER A 179 -7.38 -9.12 5.69
CA SER A 179 -8.37 -9.15 6.77
C SER A 179 -8.00 -10.19 7.82
N GLY A 180 -8.55 -10.04 9.02
CA GLY A 180 -8.30 -10.93 10.14
C GLY A 180 -6.91 -10.81 10.74
N VAL A 181 -6.55 -11.81 11.55
CA VAL A 181 -5.26 -11.91 12.24
C VAL A 181 -4.69 -13.30 12.02
N VAL A 182 -3.36 -13.38 11.89
CA VAL A 182 -2.62 -14.65 11.87
C VAL A 182 -1.60 -14.65 13.00
N SER A 183 -1.56 -15.75 13.75
CA SER A 183 -0.65 -15.98 14.86
C SER A 183 0.17 -17.25 14.65
N VAL A 184 1.32 -17.31 15.31
CA VAL A 184 2.13 -18.53 15.34
C VAL A 184 1.28 -19.68 15.91
N HIS A 185 1.37 -20.84 15.27
CA HIS A 185 0.61 -22.05 15.55
C HIS A 185 -0.84 -22.09 15.05
N ASP A 186 -1.34 -21.05 14.40
CA ASP A 186 -2.64 -21.11 13.73
C ASP A 186 -2.67 -22.19 12.65
N GLU A 187 -3.82 -22.86 12.52
CA GLU A 187 -4.11 -23.69 11.36
C GLU A 187 -4.82 -22.84 10.30
N VAL A 188 -4.28 -22.88 9.08
CA VAL A 188 -4.78 -22.10 7.94
C VAL A 188 -5.22 -23.02 6.82
N ALA A 189 -6.26 -22.62 6.10
CA ALA A 189 -6.69 -23.27 4.88
C ALA A 189 -6.05 -22.59 3.66
N MET A 190 -5.48 -23.38 2.76
CA MET A 190 -4.89 -22.90 1.51
C MET A 190 -5.91 -22.98 0.39
N LEU A 191 -6.31 -21.82 -0.13
CA LEU A 191 -7.22 -21.73 -1.28
C LEU A 191 -6.44 -21.37 -2.57
N PRO A 192 -6.87 -21.84 -3.75
CA PRO A 192 -8.00 -22.75 -3.99
C PRO A 192 -7.65 -24.25 -3.81
N HIS A 193 -6.44 -24.57 -3.37
CA HIS A 193 -5.94 -25.95 -3.29
C HIS A 193 -6.75 -26.86 -2.34
N GLY A 194 -7.34 -26.31 -1.27
CA GLY A 194 -8.15 -27.03 -0.28
C GLY A 194 -7.35 -27.72 0.83
N GLY A 195 -6.02 -27.65 0.81
CA GLY A 195 -5.16 -28.19 1.85
C GLY A 195 -5.11 -27.32 3.11
N THR A 196 -4.56 -27.85 4.20
CA THR A 196 -4.32 -27.11 5.44
C THR A 196 -2.81 -26.97 5.73
N GLY A 197 -2.45 -25.94 6.48
CA GLY A 197 -1.09 -25.69 6.94
C GLY A 197 -1.08 -25.16 8.37
N SER A 198 0.06 -25.29 9.05
CA SER A 198 0.27 -24.72 10.39
C SER A 198 1.30 -23.60 10.30
N VAL A 199 0.97 -22.41 10.81
CA VAL A 199 1.86 -21.26 10.84
C VAL A 199 3.00 -21.51 11.83
N LYS A 200 4.25 -21.49 11.34
CA LYS A 200 5.43 -21.80 12.15
C LYS A 200 6.12 -20.58 12.75
N SER A 201 6.07 -19.44 12.06
CA SER A 201 6.75 -18.18 12.40
C SER A 201 6.09 -17.01 11.72
#